data_AF-A0A7J6PBI4-F1
#
_entry.id   AF-A0A7J6PBI4-F1
#
_cell.length_a   1.000
_cell.length_b   1.000
_cell.length_c   1.000
_cell.angle_alpha   90.00
_cell.angle_beta   90.00
_cell.angle_gamma   90.00
#
_symmetry.space_group_name_H-M   'P 1'
#
loop_
_entity.id
_entity.type
_entity.pdbx_description
1 polymer ?
#
loop_
_entity_poly.entity_id
_entity_poly.type
_entity_poly.pdbx_seq_one_letter_code
_entity_poly.pdbx_strand_id
1 'polypeptide(L)'
;MAVDPKIMKAAKKEGTKAGHDIAGMSAMGGMQFFVKALSSAEGDMEALQAAVAEMNNETADLGIMSISDGPKQLAIHCRIPASKAETVSAKDWVEASIKSLGFEVAPEATAELVEMTLIPKEGQFPIKMKDEIIGQAFEFLKSKGLFLDDDESDDDFVFGDDDLGSF
;
A
#
# COMPACT_ATOMS: atom_id res chain seq x y z
N MET A 1 -19.18 -18.42 1.19
CA MET A 1 -18.46 -19.68 0.90
C MET A 1 -17.21 -19.65 1.76
N ALA A 2 -16.78 -20.76 2.36
CA ALA A 2 -15.53 -20.74 3.13
C ALA A 2 -14.35 -20.62 2.16
N VAL A 3 -13.39 -19.75 2.47
CA VAL A 3 -12.11 -19.62 1.73
C VAL A 3 -11.38 -20.96 1.73
N ASP A 4 -10.74 -21.30 0.60
CA ASP A 4 -9.91 -22.50 0.52
C ASP A 4 -8.78 -22.45 1.57
N PRO A 5 -8.62 -23.48 2.42
CA PRO A 5 -7.58 -23.50 3.45
C PRO A 5 -6.15 -23.29 2.91
N LYS A 6 -5.88 -23.68 1.66
CA LYS A 6 -4.58 -23.47 1.00
C LYS A 6 -4.37 -22.01 0.64
N ILE A 7 -5.39 -21.34 0.10
CA ILE A 7 -5.39 -19.90 -0.20
C ILE A 7 -5.15 -19.15 1.11
N MET A 8 -5.92 -19.46 2.16
CA MET A 8 -5.76 -18.84 3.48
C MET A 8 -4.34 -18.98 4.04
N LYS A 9 -3.75 -20.18 3.96
CA LYS A 9 -2.38 -20.44 4.43
C LYS A 9 -1.34 -19.69 3.60
N ALA A 10 -1.50 -19.65 2.28
CA ALA A 10 -0.59 -18.96 1.37
C ALA A 10 -0.65 -17.43 1.59
N ALA A 11 -1.86 -16.88 1.68
CA ALA A 11 -2.12 -15.46 1.95
C ALA A 11 -1.47 -15.02 3.27
N LYS A 12 -1.65 -15.78 4.36
CA LYS A 12 -0.99 -15.49 5.64
C LYS A 12 0.54 -15.48 5.54
N LYS A 13 1.12 -16.49 4.88
CA LYS A 13 2.59 -16.57 4.69
C LYS A 13 3.12 -15.40 3.85
N GLU A 14 2.41 -15.02 2.80
CA GLU A 14 2.76 -13.85 1.99
C GLU A 14 2.65 -12.55 2.80
N GLY A 15 1.59 -12.41 3.61
CA GLY A 15 1.37 -11.29 4.52
C GLY A 15 2.50 -11.11 5.53
N THR A 16 2.91 -12.19 6.22
CA THR A 16 4.06 -12.14 7.15
C THR A 16 5.33 -11.67 6.45
N LYS A 17 5.65 -12.21 5.27
CA LYS A 17 6.83 -11.81 4.51
C LYS A 17 6.74 -10.35 4.09
N ALA A 18 5.59 -9.92 3.58
CA ALA A 18 5.35 -8.54 3.17
C ALA A 18 5.49 -7.56 4.35
N GLY A 19 5.01 -7.94 5.54
CA GLY A 19 5.16 -7.12 6.74
C GLY A 19 6.61 -6.87 7.10
N HIS A 20 7.42 -7.94 7.11
CA HIS A 20 8.86 -7.83 7.36
C HIS A 20 9.57 -6.94 6.32
N ASP A 21 9.29 -7.15 5.03
CA ASP A 21 9.87 -6.36 3.94
C ASP A 21 9.50 -4.87 4.07
N ILE A 22 8.22 -4.56 4.35
CA ILE A 22 7.72 -3.19 4.49
C ILE A 22 8.27 -2.50 5.73
N ALA A 23 8.32 -3.18 6.87
CA ALA A 23 8.91 -2.64 8.10
C ALA A 23 10.38 -2.27 7.89
N GLY A 24 11.14 -3.13 7.19
CA GLY A 24 12.52 -2.85 6.81
C GLY A 24 12.65 -1.62 5.90
N MET A 25 11.82 -1.53 4.85
CA MET A 25 11.80 -0.37 3.95
C MET A 25 11.43 0.94 4.67
N SER A 26 10.47 0.89 5.60
CA SER A 26 10.07 2.05 6.39
C SER A 26 11.19 2.51 7.32
N ALA A 27 11.86 1.57 7.99
CA ALA A 27 12.97 1.87 8.89
C ALA A 27 14.19 2.46 8.18
N MET A 28 14.47 2.02 6.94
CA MET A 28 15.63 2.49 6.18
C MET A 28 15.36 3.74 5.34
N GLY A 29 14.18 3.83 4.72
CA GLY A 29 13.84 4.86 3.75
C GLY A 29 12.83 5.89 4.25
N GLY A 30 12.41 5.83 5.52
CA GLY A 30 11.47 6.77 6.13
C GLY A 30 10.05 6.75 5.54
N MET A 31 9.75 5.82 4.62
CA MET A 31 8.48 5.76 3.93
C MET A 31 7.37 5.30 4.89
N GLN A 32 6.26 6.03 4.92
CA GLN A 32 5.17 5.80 5.87
C GLN A 32 3.88 5.26 5.22
N PHE A 33 3.85 5.22 3.89
CA PHE A 33 2.70 4.77 3.09
C PHE A 33 3.13 3.79 2.01
N PHE A 34 2.41 2.68 1.86
CA PHE A 34 2.77 1.62 0.91
C PHE A 34 1.55 1.10 0.13
N VAL A 35 1.77 0.74 -1.13
CA VAL A 35 0.82 -0.05 -1.91
C VAL A 35 1.40 -1.44 -2.08
N LYS A 36 0.65 -2.48 -1.70
CA LYS A 36 1.12 -3.87 -1.73
C LYS A 36 0.13 -4.79 -2.44
N ALA A 37 0.56 -5.39 -3.54
CA ALA A 37 -0.15 -6.51 -4.14
C ALA A 37 0.13 -7.81 -3.35
N LEU A 38 -0.92 -8.57 -3.04
CA LEU A 38 -0.89 -9.87 -2.36
C LEU A 38 -1.62 -10.90 -3.22
N SER A 39 -0.89 -11.57 -4.11
CA SER A 39 -1.49 -12.43 -5.14
C SER A 39 -2.06 -13.72 -4.57
N SER A 40 -1.55 -14.20 -3.42
CA SER A 40 -1.97 -15.48 -2.83
C SER A 40 -3.38 -15.44 -2.22
N ALA A 41 -3.98 -14.25 -2.09
CA ALA A 41 -5.37 -14.09 -1.67
C ALA A 41 -6.37 -14.23 -2.86
N GLU A 42 -5.91 -14.28 -4.11
CA GLU A 42 -6.71 -14.54 -5.31
C GLU A 42 -7.99 -13.68 -5.42
N GLY A 43 -7.93 -12.42 -4.99
CA GLY A 43 -9.07 -11.50 -5.00
C GLY A 43 -10.15 -11.79 -3.96
N ASP A 44 -9.91 -12.73 -3.04
CA ASP A 44 -10.81 -13.02 -1.92
C ASP A 44 -10.54 -12.08 -0.73
N MET A 45 -11.60 -11.43 -0.24
CA MET A 45 -11.49 -10.44 0.83
C MET A 45 -11.10 -11.06 2.17
N GLU A 46 -11.65 -12.21 2.53
CA GLU A 46 -11.35 -12.88 3.81
C GLU A 46 -9.89 -13.36 3.83
N ALA A 47 -9.39 -13.90 2.71
CA ALA A 47 -7.98 -14.25 2.56
C ALA A 47 -7.07 -13.01 2.64
N LEU A 48 -7.46 -11.91 2.00
CA LEU A 48 -6.70 -10.66 2.01
C LEU A 48 -6.64 -10.07 3.44
N GLN A 49 -7.77 -10.03 4.16
CA GLN A 49 -7.82 -9.60 5.56
C GLN A 49 -6.89 -10.44 6.44
N ALA A 50 -6.85 -11.76 6.25
CA ALA A 50 -5.95 -12.62 6.98
C ALA A 50 -4.48 -12.33 6.67
N ALA A 51 -4.12 -12.07 5.41
CA ALA A 51 -2.77 -11.66 5.04
C ALA A 51 -2.39 -10.31 5.65
N VAL A 52 -3.31 -9.34 5.60
CA VAL A 52 -3.12 -8.01 6.20
C VAL A 52 -2.95 -8.11 7.71
N ALA A 53 -3.71 -8.97 8.39
CA ALA A 53 -3.55 -9.19 9.82
C ALA A 53 -2.14 -9.69 10.19
N GLU A 54 -1.58 -10.62 9.40
CA GLU A 54 -0.19 -11.09 9.60
C GLU A 54 0.83 -9.99 9.29
N MET A 55 0.61 -9.23 8.21
CA MET A 55 1.45 -8.09 7.82
C MET A 55 1.46 -7.00 8.90
N ASN A 56 0.32 -6.79 9.55
CA ASN A 56 0.10 -5.76 10.54
C ASN A 56 0.92 -5.95 11.82
N ASN A 57 1.40 -7.16 12.10
CA ASN A 57 2.23 -7.43 13.28
C ASN A 57 3.52 -6.59 13.33
N GLU A 58 4.05 -6.18 12.17
CA GLU A 58 5.26 -5.34 12.06
C GLU A 58 4.99 -3.97 11.41
N THR A 59 3.76 -3.68 11.02
CA THR A 59 3.42 -2.48 10.21
C THR A 59 2.22 -1.70 10.73
N ALA A 60 1.86 -1.88 12.01
CA ALA A 60 0.65 -1.32 12.60
C ALA A 60 0.56 0.20 12.59
N ASP A 61 1.71 0.87 12.55
CA ASP A 61 1.86 2.32 12.49
C ASP A 61 1.99 2.85 11.06
N LEU A 62 1.92 2.01 10.02
CA LEU A 62 2.07 2.41 8.61
C LEU A 62 0.72 2.44 7.87
N GLY A 63 0.58 3.36 6.92
CA GLY A 63 -0.58 3.40 6.01
C GLY A 63 -0.37 2.45 4.83
N ILE A 64 -1.23 1.44 4.67
CA ILE A 64 -1.02 0.42 3.62
C ILE A 64 -2.30 0.17 2.84
N MET A 65 -2.21 0.23 1.51
CA MET A 65 -3.22 -0.26 0.59
C MET A 65 -2.82 -1.64 0.07
N SER A 66 -3.51 -2.67 0.51
CA SER A 66 -3.32 -4.05 0.05
C SER A 66 -4.33 -4.41 -1.03
N ILE A 67 -3.85 -4.98 -2.12
CA ILE A 67 -4.66 -5.31 -3.29
C ILE A 67 -4.42 -6.78 -3.67
N SER A 68 -5.48 -7.51 -3.99
CA SER A 68 -5.38 -8.87 -4.52
C SER A 68 -6.26 -9.01 -5.74
N ASP A 69 -5.71 -9.47 -6.86
CA ASP A 69 -6.50 -9.83 -8.04
C ASP A 69 -6.77 -11.33 -8.09
N GLY A 70 -7.99 -11.68 -8.47
CA GLY A 70 -8.43 -13.03 -8.74
C GLY A 70 -8.94 -13.20 -10.17
N PRO A 71 -9.43 -14.38 -10.54
CA PRO A 71 -9.95 -14.63 -11.89
C PRO A 71 -11.25 -13.88 -12.19
N LYS A 72 -12.02 -13.50 -11.16
CA LYS A 72 -13.38 -12.91 -11.31
C LYS A 72 -13.55 -11.57 -10.63
N GLN A 73 -12.68 -11.24 -9.69
CA GLN A 73 -12.83 -10.08 -8.83
C GLN A 73 -11.47 -9.63 -8.33
N LEU A 74 -11.42 -8.42 -7.77
CA LEU A 74 -10.26 -7.84 -7.13
C LEU A 74 -10.68 -7.36 -5.73
N ALA A 75 -9.90 -7.66 -4.71
CA ALA A 75 -10.12 -7.19 -3.35
C ALA A 75 -9.13 -6.09 -3.01
N ILE A 76 -9.62 -5.02 -2.35
CA ILE A 76 -8.83 -3.92 -1.83
C ILE A 76 -9.08 -3.82 -0.33
N HIS A 77 -8.02 -3.80 0.45
CA HIS A 77 -8.04 -3.48 1.87
C HIS A 77 -7.04 -2.34 2.10
N CYS A 78 -7.54 -1.14 2.34
CA CYS A 78 -6.73 0.02 2.68
C CYS A 78 -6.90 0.36 4.15
N ARG A 79 -5.79 0.42 4.88
CA ARG A 79 -5.75 0.81 6.30
C ARG A 79 -4.79 1.96 6.51
N ILE A 80 -5.26 3.00 7.18
CA ILE A 80 -4.48 4.13 7.67
C ILE A 80 -4.59 4.18 9.19
N PRO A 81 -3.47 4.23 9.94
CA PRO A 81 -3.52 4.41 11.38
C PRO A 81 -4.04 5.81 11.73
N ALA A 82 -4.77 5.94 12.84
CA ALA A 82 -5.39 7.19 13.27
C ALA A 82 -4.43 8.40 13.27
N SER A 83 -3.16 8.20 13.61
CA SER A 83 -2.12 9.24 13.63
C SER A 83 -1.78 9.83 12.24
N LYS A 84 -2.18 9.16 11.15
CA LYS A 84 -1.89 9.53 9.76
C LYS A 84 -3.14 9.86 8.95
N ALA A 85 -4.32 9.60 9.52
CA ALA A 85 -5.61 9.75 8.85
C ALA A 85 -5.93 11.22 8.48
N GLU A 86 -5.33 12.19 9.16
CA GLU A 86 -5.45 13.62 8.81
C GLU A 86 -4.64 14.00 7.57
N THR A 87 -3.54 13.28 7.29
CA THR A 87 -2.67 13.52 6.13
C THR A 87 -3.19 12.81 4.88
N VAL A 88 -3.57 11.54 5.05
CA VAL A 88 -4.15 10.69 4.01
C VAL A 88 -5.32 9.94 4.60
N SER A 89 -6.51 10.12 4.04
CA SER A 89 -7.65 9.29 4.40
C SER A 89 -7.69 8.05 3.51
N ALA A 90 -7.99 6.88 4.09
CA ALA A 90 -8.16 5.63 3.36
C ALA A 90 -9.22 5.78 2.25
N LYS A 91 -10.32 6.48 2.56
CA LYS A 91 -11.39 6.81 1.62
C LYS A 91 -10.89 7.58 0.41
N ASP A 92 -10.23 8.72 0.61
CA ASP A 92 -9.78 9.58 -0.49
C ASP A 92 -8.71 8.88 -1.32
N TRP A 93 -7.83 8.11 -0.66
CA TRP A 93 -6.79 7.38 -1.34
C TRP A 93 -7.36 6.29 -2.24
N VAL A 94 -8.27 5.46 -1.72
CA VAL A 94 -8.94 4.43 -2.54
C VAL A 94 -9.82 5.06 -3.62
N GLU A 95 -10.54 6.14 -3.32
CA GLU A 95 -11.36 6.85 -4.31
C GLU A 95 -10.53 7.32 -5.49
N ALA A 96 -9.40 7.98 -5.23
CA ALA A 96 -8.47 8.40 -6.28
C ALA A 96 -7.96 7.21 -7.10
N SER A 97 -7.72 6.07 -6.47
CA SER A 97 -7.17 4.88 -7.15
C SER A 97 -8.17 4.14 -8.05
N ILE A 98 -9.47 4.23 -7.78
CA ILE A 98 -10.50 3.47 -8.53
C ILE A 98 -11.35 4.32 -9.47
N LYS A 99 -11.27 5.66 -9.37
CA LYS A 99 -12.15 6.59 -10.10
C LYS A 99 -12.08 6.43 -11.61
N SER A 100 -10.89 6.22 -12.19
CA SER A 100 -10.72 6.03 -13.64
C SER A 100 -11.35 4.74 -14.16
N LEU A 101 -11.52 3.74 -13.28
CA LEU A 101 -12.16 2.46 -13.60
C LEU A 101 -13.70 2.53 -13.56
N GLY A 102 -14.27 3.65 -13.14
CA GLY A 102 -15.71 3.87 -13.03
C GLY A 102 -16.35 3.11 -11.85
N PHE A 103 -15.59 2.91 -10.77
CA PHE A 103 -16.11 2.46 -9.48
C PHE A 103 -16.20 3.63 -8.51
N GLU A 104 -17.08 3.50 -7.52
CA GLU A 104 -17.23 4.45 -6.43
C GLU A 104 -16.91 3.74 -5.11
N VAL A 105 -16.37 4.48 -4.15
CA VAL A 105 -16.06 3.93 -2.83
C VAL A 105 -17.37 3.63 -2.08
N ALA A 106 -17.38 2.50 -1.36
CA ALA A 106 -18.54 2.08 -0.60
C ALA A 106 -18.90 3.10 0.50
N PRO A 107 -20.19 3.33 0.80
CA PRO A 107 -20.63 4.35 1.76
C PRO A 107 -20.13 4.10 3.20
N GLU A 108 -19.79 2.86 3.55
CA GLU A 108 -19.20 2.45 4.82
C GLU A 108 -17.70 2.77 4.96
N ALA A 109 -17.06 3.26 3.91
CA ALA A 109 -15.66 3.66 3.93
C ALA A 109 -15.39 4.79 4.93
N THR A 110 -14.33 4.62 5.71
CA THR A 110 -13.88 5.59 6.72
C THR A 110 -12.52 6.17 6.35
N ALA A 111 -12.05 7.15 7.12
CA ALA A 111 -10.70 7.70 6.97
C ALA A 111 -9.60 6.69 7.34
N GLU A 112 -9.91 5.68 8.16
CA GLU A 112 -8.92 4.72 8.67
C GLU A 112 -8.97 3.37 7.95
N LEU A 113 -10.13 2.99 7.43
CA LEU A 113 -10.34 1.68 6.82
C LEU A 113 -11.30 1.74 5.64
N VAL A 114 -10.88 1.13 4.54
CA VAL A 114 -11.70 0.82 3.37
C VAL A 114 -11.46 -0.62 2.96
N GLU A 115 -12.54 -1.37 2.84
CA GLU A 115 -12.53 -2.74 2.32
C GLU A 115 -13.56 -2.82 1.19
N MET A 116 -13.13 -3.27 0.01
CA MET A 116 -14.04 -3.40 -1.12
C MET A 116 -13.64 -4.52 -2.08
N THR A 117 -14.65 -5.15 -2.65
CA THR A 117 -14.49 -6.11 -3.74
C THR A 117 -14.99 -5.50 -5.04
N LEU A 118 -14.09 -5.36 -6.01
CA LEU A 118 -14.39 -4.86 -7.35
C LEU A 118 -14.66 -6.04 -8.29
N ILE A 119 -15.84 -6.03 -8.91
CA ILE A 119 -16.21 -6.98 -9.96
C ILE A 119 -16.00 -6.28 -11.32
N PRO A 120 -15.13 -6.79 -12.20
CA PRO A 120 -14.88 -6.20 -13.51
C PRO A 120 -16.16 -6.06 -14.33
N LYS A 121 -16.31 -4.92 -15.00
CA LYS A 121 -17.33 -4.73 -16.04
C LYS A 121 -16.89 -5.41 -17.35
N GLU A 122 -17.78 -5.50 -18.32
CA GLU A 122 -17.45 -6.05 -19.63
C GLU A 122 -16.24 -5.32 -20.25
N GLY A 123 -15.21 -6.08 -20.65
CA GLY A 123 -13.95 -5.54 -21.17
C GLY A 123 -12.90 -5.15 -20.12
N GLN A 124 -13.23 -5.20 -18.83
CA GLN A 124 -12.28 -5.03 -17.72
C GLN A 124 -11.75 -6.38 -17.24
N PHE A 125 -10.50 -6.40 -16.77
CA PHE A 125 -9.85 -7.60 -16.24
C PHE A 125 -9.22 -7.28 -14.89
N PRO A 126 -9.40 -8.12 -13.85
CA PRO A 126 -8.88 -7.86 -12.50
C PRO A 126 -7.39 -7.50 -12.48
N ILE A 127 -6.57 -8.23 -13.25
CA ILE A 127 -5.13 -7.96 -13.35
C ILE A 127 -4.81 -6.56 -13.89
N LYS A 128 -5.53 -6.10 -14.92
CA LYS A 128 -5.34 -4.75 -15.50
C LYS A 128 -5.85 -3.67 -14.54
N MET A 129 -6.98 -3.93 -13.89
CA MET A 129 -7.53 -3.03 -12.87
C MET A 129 -6.54 -2.86 -11.73
N LYS A 130 -5.91 -3.94 -11.25
CA LYS A 130 -4.86 -3.87 -10.23
C LYS A 130 -3.72 -2.96 -10.66
N ASP A 131 -3.16 -3.17 -11.85
CA ASP A 131 -2.02 -2.38 -12.33
C ASP A 131 -2.37 -0.88 -12.40
N GLU A 132 -3.58 -0.56 -12.85
CA GLU A 132 -4.10 0.82 -12.88
C GLU A 132 -4.29 1.40 -11.46
N ILE A 133 -4.91 0.64 -10.55
CA ILE A 133 -5.12 1.06 -9.15
C ILE A 133 -3.79 1.34 -8.46
N ILE A 134 -2.78 0.48 -8.65
CA ILE A 134 -1.44 0.66 -8.09
C ILE A 134 -0.82 1.96 -8.62
N GLY A 135 -0.88 2.20 -9.93
CA GLY A 135 -0.36 3.43 -10.54
C GLY A 135 -1.00 4.69 -9.96
N GLN A 136 -2.33 4.70 -9.91
CA GLN A 136 -3.11 5.83 -9.39
C GLN A 136 -2.91 6.04 -7.88
N ALA A 137 -2.78 4.95 -7.10
CA ALA A 137 -2.49 5.01 -5.67
C ALA A 137 -1.13 5.67 -5.41
N PHE A 138 -0.10 5.35 -6.19
CA PHE A 138 1.20 6.00 -6.09
C PHE A 138 1.17 7.46 -6.53
N GLU A 139 0.46 7.77 -7.62
CA GLU A 139 0.30 9.16 -8.07
C GLU A 139 -0.38 10.04 -7.01
N PHE A 140 -1.40 9.51 -6.34
CA PHE A 140 -2.04 10.18 -5.20
C PHE A 140 -1.03 10.48 -4.09
N LEU A 141 -0.22 9.50 -3.67
CA LEU A 141 0.80 9.72 -2.63
C LEU A 141 1.86 10.75 -3.04
N LYS A 142 2.30 10.72 -4.31
CA LYS A 142 3.23 11.73 -4.86
C LYS A 142 2.64 13.13 -4.83
N SER A 143 1.37 13.28 -5.20
CA SER A 143 0.67 14.57 -5.14
C SER A 143 0.57 15.16 -3.73
N LYS A 144 0.69 14.32 -2.70
CA LYS A 144 0.68 14.70 -1.28
C LYS A 144 2.08 14.98 -0.71
N GLY A 145 3.15 14.80 -1.50
CA GLY A 145 4.53 14.96 -1.03
C GLY A 145 4.96 13.89 -0.04
N LEU A 146 4.34 12.71 -0.08
CA LEU A 146 4.61 11.61 0.87
C LEU A 146 5.65 10.61 0.35
N PHE A 147 6.18 10.88 -0.83
CA PHE A 147 7.43 10.31 -1.30
C PHE A 147 8.53 11.33 -1.04
N LEU A 148 9.59 10.91 -0.36
CA LEU A 148 10.82 11.69 -0.31
C LEU A 148 11.38 11.73 -1.73
N ASP A 149 11.40 12.92 -2.34
CA ASP A 149 12.34 13.17 -3.44
C ASP A 149 13.73 13.13 -2.81
N ASP A 150 14.60 12.28 -3.36
CA ASP A 150 15.98 12.04 -2.91
C ASP A 150 16.91 13.23 -3.26
N ASP A 151 16.39 14.46 -3.19
CA ASP A 151 16.99 15.66 -3.82
C ASP A 151 17.31 16.78 -2.83
N GLU A 152 17.74 16.43 -1.61
CA GLU A 152 18.60 17.30 -0.77
C GLU A 152 19.61 16.44 0.01
N SER A 153 20.49 15.71 -0.71
CA SER A 153 21.85 15.49 -0.20
C SER A 153 22.65 16.79 -0.37
N ASP A 154 22.31 17.82 0.41
CA ASP A 154 23.08 19.05 0.53
C ASP A 154 24.06 18.92 1.72
N ASP A 155 24.81 17.83 1.73
CA ASP A 155 25.94 17.59 2.63
C ASP A 155 27.19 17.35 1.78
N ASP A 156 27.50 18.33 0.94
CA ASP A 156 28.82 18.54 0.35
C ASP A 156 29.80 19.00 1.46
N PHE A 157 29.97 18.17 2.50
CA PHE A 157 30.97 18.36 3.55
C PHE A 157 32.36 17.97 3.01
N VAL A 158 32.95 18.86 2.22
CA VAL A 158 34.42 18.95 2.07
C VAL A 158 34.89 20.25 2.74
N PHE A 159 34.91 20.25 4.07
CA PHE A 159 35.86 21.09 4.81
C PHE A 159 37.17 20.32 4.96
N GLY A 160 37.87 20.20 3.83
CA GLY A 160 39.22 19.67 3.72
C GLY A 160 40.18 20.74 3.25
N ASP A 161 40.14 21.94 3.84
CA ASP A 161 41.18 22.95 3.63
C ASP A 161 41.30 23.85 4.88
N ASP A 162 41.67 23.25 6.02
CA ASP A 162 42.23 23.98 7.15
C ASP A 162 43.18 23.04 7.89
N ASP A 163 44.43 22.95 7.38
CA ASP A 163 45.67 23.13 8.15
C ASP A 163 46.87 22.70 7.29
N LEU A 164 47.15 23.50 6.24
CA LEU A 164 48.52 23.64 5.75
C LEU A 164 49.32 24.37 6.83
N GLY A 165 49.69 23.61 7.87
CA GLY A 165 50.61 23.99 8.92
C GLY A 165 52.01 24.22 8.35
N SER A 166 52.23 25.43 7.83
CA SER A 166 53.29 26.37 8.22
C SER A 166 54.74 25.83 8.40
N PHE A 167 55.61 26.35 7.52
CA PHE A 167 57.09 26.50 7.56
C PHE A 167 57.99 25.30 7.23
#